data_AF-A0A367LW57-F1
#
_entry.id   AF-A0A367LW57-F1
#
_cell.length_a   1.000
_cell.length_b   1.000
_cell.length_c   1.000
_cell.angle_alpha   90.00
_cell.angle_beta   90.00
_cell.angle_gamma   90.00
#
_symmetry.space_group_name_H-M   'P 1'
#
loop_
_entity.id
_entity.type
_entity.pdbx_description
1 polymer ?
#
loop_
_entity_poly.entity_id
_entity_poly.type
_entity_poly.pdbx_seq_one_letter_code
_entity_poly.pdbx_strand_id
1 'polypeptide(L)' 'PEGACATLPTNQSILAAMLNASRPKLNAQLQIWKREGLISCRNDRILINDLGRLRRKAELPAAPLSPR' A
#
# COMPACT_ATOMS: atom_id res chain seq x y z
N PRO A 1 3.47 -21.05 1.27
CA PRO A 1 2.72 -19.78 1.33
C PRO A 1 3.70 -18.59 1.30
N GLU A 2 3.86 -17.96 0.14
CA GLU A 2 4.75 -16.81 -0.05
C GLU A 2 4.09 -15.54 0.50
N GLY A 3 4.09 -15.38 1.83
CA GLY A 3 3.79 -14.10 2.46
C GLY A 3 5.03 -13.21 2.37
N ALA A 4 4.89 -12.02 1.78
CA ALA A 4 5.97 -11.03 1.75
C ALA A 4 5.80 -10.06 2.94
N CYS A 5 6.87 -9.82 3.68
CA CYS A 5 6.88 -8.83 4.76
C CYS A 5 7.80 -7.65 4.42
N ALA A 6 7.37 -6.45 4.78
CA ALA A 6 8.14 -5.23 4.59
C ALA A 6 8.14 -4.42 5.89
N THR A 7 9.30 -3.88 6.24
CA THR A 7 9.40 -2.88 7.31
C THR A 7 8.88 -1.55 6.76
N LEU A 8 7.93 -0.95 7.47
CA LEU A 8 7.51 0.41 7.19
C LEU A 8 8.47 1.40 7.87
N PRO A 9 8.67 2.59 7.30
CA PRO A 9 9.25 3.70 8.04
C PRO A 9 8.43 3.95 9.30
N THR A 10 9.11 4.24 10.42
CA THR A 10 8.48 4.55 11.72
C THR A 10 7.43 5.67 11.62
N ASN A 11 7.53 6.53 10.60
CA ASN A 11 6.57 7.57 10.30
C ASN A 11 5.98 7.43 8.89
N GLN A 12 4.65 7.25 8.80
CA GLN A 12 3.91 7.21 7.53
C GLN A 12 4.07 8.48 6.69
N SER A 13 4.43 9.63 7.27
CA SER A 13 4.74 10.85 6.51
C SER A 13 5.93 10.66 5.57
N ILE A 14 6.91 9.83 5.95
CA ILE A 14 8.06 9.50 5.09
C ILE A 14 7.59 8.67 3.90
N LEU A 15 6.80 7.63 4.15
CA LEU A 15 6.24 6.79 3.09
C LEU A 15 5.33 7.60 2.16
N ALA A 16 4.54 8.52 2.71
CA ALA A 16 3.69 9.41 1.92
C ALA A 16 4.53 10.31 1.00
N ALA A 17 5.63 10.87 1.51
CA ALA A 17 6.58 11.66 0.72
C ALA A 17 7.27 10.83 -0.37
N MET A 18 7.70 9.61 -0.08
CA MET A 18 8.30 8.69 -1.06
C MET A 18 7.34 8.36 -2.22
N LEU A 19 6.04 8.32 -1.93
CA LEU A 19 4.99 8.01 -2.90
C LEU A 19 4.34 9.26 -3.52
N ASN A 20 4.88 10.46 -3.24
CA ASN A 20 4.30 11.75 -3.64
C ASN A 20 2.78 11.84 -3.36
N ALA A 21 2.37 11.34 -2.19
CA ALA A 21 0.99 11.29 -1.76
C ALA A 21 0.82 12.05 -0.44
N SER A 22 -0.40 12.52 -0.16
CA SER A 22 -0.71 13.07 1.16
C SER A 22 -0.81 11.94 2.20
N ARG A 23 -0.38 12.23 3.44
CA ARG A 23 -0.51 11.28 4.56
C ARG A 23 -1.95 10.78 4.77
N PRO A 24 -3.00 11.62 4.73
CA PRO A 24 -4.38 11.14 4.85
C PRO A 24 -4.77 10.14 3.76
N LYS A 25 -4.35 10.39 2.51
CA LYS A 25 -4.63 9.49 1.37
C LYS A 25 -3.93 8.15 1.52
N LEU A 26 -2.65 8.16 1.90
CA LEU A 26 -1.89 6.93 2.18
C LEU A 26 -2.54 6.13 3.32
N ASN A 27 -2.85 6.77 4.45
CA ASN A 27 -3.47 6.09 5.58
C ASN A 27 -4.83 5.50 5.21
N ALA A 28 -5.68 6.23 4.49
CA ALA A 28 -6.97 5.73 4.02
C ALA A 28 -6.80 4.47 3.15
N GLN A 29 -5.84 4.47 2.22
CA GLN A 29 -5.56 3.33 1.36
C GLN A 29 -5.08 2.10 2.15
N LEU A 30 -4.19 2.29 3.12
CA LEU A 30 -3.70 1.22 3.99
C LEU A 30 -4.83 0.66 4.87
N GLN A 31 -5.72 1.51 5.40
CA GLN A 31 -6.88 1.07 6.17
C GLN A 31 -7.89 0.28 5.31
N ILE A 32 -8.06 0.65 4.03
CA ILE A 32 -8.87 -0.13 3.09
C ILE A 32 -8.23 -1.51 2.89
N TRP A 33 -6.95 -1.58 2.56
CA TRP A 33 -6.27 -2.86 2.34
C TRP A 33 -6.24 -3.75 3.59
N LYS A 34 -6.13 -3.16 4.78
CA LYS A 34 -6.22 -3.89 6.05
C LYS A 34 -7.61 -4.47 6.27
N ARG A 35 -8.68 -3.69 6.03
CA ARG A 35 -10.06 -4.15 6.15
C ARG A 35 -10.42 -5.25 5.14
N GLU A 36 -9.89 -5.15 3.93
CA GLU A 36 -10.05 -6.17 2.88
C GLU A 36 -9.17 -7.42 3.10
N GLY A 37 -8.38 -7.47 4.17
CA GLY A 37 -7.47 -8.57 4.45
C GLY A 37 -6.27 -8.68 3.49
N LEU A 38 -6.07 -7.72 2.60
CA LEU A 38 -4.95 -7.72 1.64
C LEU A 38 -3.60 -7.56 2.34
N ILE A 39 -3.57 -6.74 3.39
CA ILE A 39 -2.41 -6.57 4.25
C ILE A 39 -2.77 -6.77 5.72
N SER A 40 -1.76 -7.02 6.54
CA SER A 40 -1.86 -6.95 7.99
C SER A 40 -0.71 -6.11 8.53
N CYS A 41 -1.03 -5.14 9.38
CA CYS A 41 -0.02 -4.29 10.01
C CYS A 41 0.21 -4.75 11.44
N ARG A 42 1.47 -5.02 11.81
CA ARG A 42 1.90 -5.23 13.20
C ARG A 42 3.16 -4.43 13.46
N ASN A 43 3.10 -3.55 14.46
CA ASN A 43 4.18 -2.61 14.78
C ASN A 43 4.63 -1.85 13.51
N ASP A 44 5.93 -1.79 13.26
CA ASP A 44 6.54 -1.18 12.08
C ASP A 44 6.62 -2.12 10.87
N ARG A 45 5.75 -3.14 10.79
CA ARG A 45 5.76 -4.12 9.69
C ARG A 45 4.41 -4.23 9.00
N ILE A 46 4.46 -4.33 7.68
CA ILE A 46 3.35 -4.80 6.85
C ILE A 46 3.63 -6.24 6.44
N LEU A 47 2.65 -7.10 6.65
CA LEU A 47 2.55 -8.40 6.03
C LEU A 47 1.60 -8.29 4.84
N ILE A 48 2.04 -8.77 3.68
CA ILE A 48 1.21 -8.90 2.48
C ILE A 48 0.61 -10.31 2.52
N ASN A 49 -0.72 -10.38 2.70
CA ASN A 49 -1.43 -11.66 2.82
C ASN A 49 -1.73 -12.29 1.45
N ASP A 50 -1.92 -11.44 0.42
CA ASP A 50 -2.16 -11.87 -0.96
C ASP A 50 -1.26 -11.08 -1.92
N LEU A 51 -0.08 -11.63 -2.20
CA LEU A 51 0.92 -11.02 -3.07
C LEU A 51 0.43 -10.90 -4.52
N GLY A 52 -0.34 -11.87 -5.01
CA GLY A 52 -0.85 -11.87 -6.39
C GLY A 52 -1.85 -10.74 -6.61
N ARG A 53 -2.75 -10.50 -5.66
CA ARG A 53 -3.68 -9.37 -5.69
C ARG A 53 -2.98 -8.02 -5.59
N LEU A 54 -1.90 -7.92 -4.81
CA LEU A 54 -1.11 -6.70 -4.73
C LEU A 54 -0.38 -6.41 -6.05
N ARG A 55 0.24 -7.43 -6.68
CA ARG A 55 0.87 -7.29 -8.01
C ARG A 55 -0.10 -6.78 -9.07
N ARG A 56 -1.29 -7.39 -9.15
CA ARG A 56 -2.34 -6.92 -10.07
C ARG A 56 -2.72 -5.46 -9.83
N LYS A 57 -2.77 -5.00 -8.57
CA LYS A 57 -3.02 -3.58 -8.24
C LYS A 57 -1.89 -2.65 -8.68
N ALA A 58 -0.63 -3.12 -8.69
CA ALA A 58 0.53 -2.34 -9.12
C ALA A 58 0.69 -2.31 -10.65
N GLU A 59 0.30 -3.38 -11.33
CA GLU A 59 0.33 -3.51 -12.79
C GLU A 59 -0.86 -2.83 -13.48
N LEU A 60 -1.95 -2.59 -12.75
CA LEU A 60 -3.08 -1.81 -13.25
C LEU A 60 -2.60 -0.38 -13.54
N PRO A 61 -2.71 0.11 -14.79
CA PRO A 61 -2.40 1.50 -15.06
C PRO A 61 -3.29 2.37 -14.17
N ALA A 62 -2.67 3.28 -13.42
CA ALA A 62 -3.42 4.40 -12.84
C ALA A 62 -4.24 4.99 -13.99
N ALA A 63 -5.55 5.14 -13.79
CA ALA A 63 -6.51 5.52 -14.83
C ALA A 63 -5.88 6.48 -15.86
N PRO A 64 -6.09 6.25 -17.17
CA PRO A 64 -5.37 6.98 -18.21
C PRO A 64 -5.45 8.46 -17.93
N LEU A 65 -4.28 9.11 -17.82
CA LEU A 65 -4.19 10.56 -17.85
C LEU A 65 -4.95 11.00 -19.10
N SER A 66 -6.10 11.67 -18.92
CA SER A 66 -6.80 12.29 -20.03
C SER A 66 -5.80 13.09 -20.85
N PRO A 67 -5.60 12.80 -22.15
CA PRO A 67 -4.83 13.68 -22.99
C PRO A 67 -5.57 15.01 -23.03
N ARG A 68 -4.86 16.10 -22.68
CA ARG A 68 -5.36 17.47 -22.83
C ARG A 68 -5.55 17.80 -24.30
#